data_AF-A0A2V8DTJ1-F1
#
_entry.id   AF-A0A2V8DTJ1-F1
#
_cell.length_a   1.000
_cell.length_b   1.000
_cell.length_c   1.000
_cell.angle_alpha   90.00
_cell.angle_beta   90.00
_cell.angle_gamma   90.00
#
_symmetry.space_group_name_H-M   'P 1'
#
loop_
_entity.id
_entity.type
_entity.pdbx_description
1 polymer ?
#
loop_
_entity_poly.entity_id
_entity_poly.type
_entity_poly.pdbx_seq_one_letter_code
_entity_poly.pdbx_strand_id
1 'polypeptide(L)' 'MLLAHFTTSEGNFTIRLFDQEAPKTVANFTGLAEGTKEWTDP' A
#
# COMPACT_ATOMS: atom_id res chain seq x y z
N MET A 1 9.40 -9.06 1.51
CA MET A 1 9.47 -8.27 0.26
C MET A 1 8.08 -8.21 -0.34
N LEU A 2 7.42 -7.07 -0.15
CA LEU A 2 6.08 -6.81 -0.66
C LEU A 2 6.17 -5.83 -1.84
N LEU A 3 5.38 -6.07 -2.88
CA LEU A 3 5.28 -5.19 -4.06
C LEU A 3 3.83 -4.72 -4.20
N ALA A 4 3.66 -3.47 -4.62
CA ALA A 4 2.35 -2.92 -4.97
C ALA A 4 2.34 -2.50 -6.44
N HIS A 5 1.25 -2.79 -7.12
CA HIS A 5 1.03 -2.47 -8.54
C HIS A 5 -0.02 -1.37 -8.63
N PHE A 6 0.32 -0.32 -9.36
CA PHE A 6 -0.54 0.82 -9.58
C PHE A 6 -0.93 0.87 -11.05
N THR A 7 -2.22 1.03 -11.28
CA THR A 7 -2.79 1.30 -12.59
C THR A 7 -3.31 2.72 -12.57
N THR A 8 -2.80 3.55 -13.47
CA THR A 8 -3.23 4.96 -13.60
C THR A 8 -3.55 5.28 -15.06
N SER A 9 -4.20 6.42 -15.31
CA SER A 9 -4.46 6.88 -16.69
C SER A 9 -3.16 7.12 -17.49
N GLU A 10 -2.09 7.49 -16.81
CA GLU A 10 -0.77 7.76 -17.40
C GLU A 10 0.10 6.51 -17.53
N GLY A 11 -0.44 5.35 -17.15
CA GLY A 11 0.24 4.06 -17.23
C GLY A 11 0.41 3.37 -15.88
N ASN A 12 1.10 2.23 -15.93
CA ASN A 12 1.24 1.31 -14.81
C ASN A 12 2.66 1.35 -14.25
N PHE A 13 2.77 1.21 -12.94
CA PHE A 13 4.07 1.08 -12.28
C PHE A 13 4.01 0.19 -11.05
N THR A 14 5.18 -0.27 -10.64
CA THR A 14 5.35 -1.15 -9.49
C THR A 14 6.30 -0.52 -8.50
N ILE A 15 5.94 -0.54 -7.22
CA ILE A 15 6.82 -0.11 -6.13
C ILE A 15 7.14 -1.28 -5.21
N ARG A 16 8.28 -1.18 -4.52
CA ARG A 16 8.62 -2.04 -3.39
C ARG A 16 8.19 -1.37 -2.09
N LEU A 17 7.55 -2.14 -1.22
CA LEU A 17 7.21 -1.72 0.14
C LEU A 17 8.26 -2.28 1.10
N PHE A 18 8.75 -1.42 1.99
CA PHE A 18 9.81 -1.69 2.96
C PHE A 18 9.19 -2.13 4.29
N ASP A 19 8.62 -3.33 4.29
CA ASP A 19 7.86 -3.88 5.42
C ASP A 19 8.72 -4.16 6.65
N GLN A 20 10.02 -4.41 6.47
CA GLN A 20 10.95 -4.65 7.57
C GLN A 20 11.35 -3.35 8.28
N GLU A 21 11.50 -2.27 7.51
CA GLU A 21 11.94 -0.98 8.00
C GLU A 21 10.78 -0.13 8.52
N ALA A 22 9.60 -0.22 7.90
CA ALA A 22 8.42 0.58 8.22
C ALA A 22 7.13 -0.28 8.34
N PRO A 23 7.09 -1.28 9.24
CA PRO A 23 6.02 -2.29 9.29
C PRO A 23 4.63 -1.69 9.51
N LYS A 24 4.51 -0.68 10.39
CA LYS A 24 3.21 -0.05 10.70
C LYS A 24 2.66 0.74 9.52
N THR A 25 3.52 1.48 8.83
CA THR A 25 3.15 2.29 7.66
C THR A 25 2.73 1.40 6.51
N VAL A 26 3.50 0.35 6.24
CA VAL A 26 3.18 -0.62 5.18
C VAL A 26 1.87 -1.34 5.50
N ALA A 27 1.67 -1.81 6.74
CA ALA A 27 0.43 -2.46 7.13
C ALA A 27 -0.80 -1.53 7.00
N ASN A 28 -0.66 -0.26 7.38
CA ASN A 28 -1.73 0.72 7.21
C ASN A 28 -2.06 0.98 5.73
N PHE A 29 -1.04 1.20 4.90
CA PHE A 29 -1.20 1.43 3.47
C PHE A 29 -1.87 0.23 2.78
N THR A 30 -1.33 -0.98 2.97
CA THR A 30 -1.85 -2.20 2.34
C THR A 30 -3.27 -2.50 2.82
N GLY A 31 -3.55 -2.36 4.12
CA GLY A 31 -4.89 -2.61 4.66
C GLY A 31 -5.96 -1.68 4.09
N LEU A 32 -5.62 -0.40 3.89
CA LEU A 32 -6.53 0.56 3.23
C LEU A 32 -6.68 0.25 1.73
N ALA A 33 -5.58 -0.09 1.04
CA ALA A 33 -5.60 -0.37 -0.40
C ALA A 33 -6.37 -1.67 -0.75
N GLU A 34 -6.28 -2.69 0.10
CA GLU A 34 -6.98 -3.97 -0.07
C GLU A 34 -8.41 -3.97 0.52
N GLY A 35 -8.80 -2.90 1.22
CA GLY A 35 -10.11 -2.78 1.86
C GLY A 35 -10.29 -3.69 3.08
N THR A 36 -9.22 -4.25 3.63
CA THR A 36 -9.26 -5.09 4.85
C THR A 36 -9.28 -4.25 6.12
N LYS A 37 -9.00 -2.96 6.02
CA LYS A 37 -9.08 -1.98 7.11
C LYS A 37 -10.05 -0.86 6.73
N GLU A 38 -11.01 -0.57 7.60
CA GLU A 38 -11.88 0.60 7.46
C GLU A 38 -11.12 1.90 7.75
N TRP A 39 -11.44 2.93 6.98
CA TRP A 39 -10.94 4.29 7.19
C TRP A 39 -11.87 5.03 8.16
N THR A 40 -11.31 5.62 9.22
CA THR A 40 -12.09 6.10 10.37
C THR A 40 -11.96 7.61 10.67
N ASP A 41 -11.44 8.44 9.74
CA ASP A 41 -11.15 9.91 9.86
C ASP A 41 -9.67 10.27 10.21
N PRO A 42 -9.06 11.33 9.61
CA PRO A 42 -7.65 11.69 9.76
C PRO A 42 -7.33 12.71 10.87
#